data_AF-W6NHD0-F1
#
_entry.id   AF-W6NHD0-F1
#
_cell.length_a   1.000
_cell.length_b   1.000
_cell.length_c   1.000
_cell.angle_alpha   90.00
_cell.angle_beta   90.00
_cell.angle_gamma   90.00
#
_symmetry.space_group_name_H-M   'P 1'
#
loop_
_entity.id
_entity.type
_entity.pdbx_description
1 polymer ?
#
loop_
_entity_poly.entity_id
_entity_poly.type
_entity_poly.pdbx_seq_one_letter_code
_entity_poly.pdbx_strand_id
1 'polypeptide(L)'
;LDFVQQIHWDRGAFQCLRSFVKELILCQRAISLQWCSLASICVLDWESNPVNDMYADAVLAAILHAQTNPIPEKYLPKVESYPKIEDALLTAVKEVCGDEAVTRDPTDRTAIRVEVDEKVAVISAGGAQVDCDDPLLRHLLSTISGKLQRCIAPEKPTGLNAMEVDEK
;
A
#
# COMPACT_ATOMS: atom_id res chain seq x y z
N LEU A 1 16.77 9.44 -15.91
CA LEU A 1 16.67 10.90 -15.65
C LEU A 1 15.59 10.99 -14.59
N ASP A 2 15.99 11.29 -13.37
CA ASP A 2 15.08 11.30 -12.21
C ASP A 2 14.57 12.74 -12.04
N PHE A 3 13.26 12.90 -11.89
CA PHE A 3 12.61 14.21 -11.80
C PHE A 3 11.99 14.39 -10.41
N VAL A 4 12.27 15.54 -9.78
CA VAL A 4 11.78 15.86 -8.43
C VAL A 4 10.97 17.15 -8.46
N GLN A 5 9.74 17.10 -7.94
CA GLN A 5 8.90 18.28 -7.76
C GLN A 5 8.54 18.49 -6.28
N GLN A 6 8.76 19.71 -5.78
CA GLN A 6 8.47 20.12 -4.41
C GLN A 6 7.25 21.04 -4.35
N ILE A 7 6.29 20.73 -3.46
CA ILE A 7 5.03 21.47 -3.33
C ILE A 7 4.76 21.77 -1.85
N HIS A 8 4.51 23.04 -1.51
CA HIS A 8 4.16 23.45 -0.14
C HIS A 8 2.70 23.13 0.19
N TRP A 9 2.43 22.55 1.37
CA TRP A 9 1.10 22.09 1.75
C TRP A 9 0.78 22.15 3.26
N ASP A 10 -0.50 22.00 3.59
CA ASP A 10 -1.02 21.87 4.96
C ASP A 10 -1.14 20.37 5.32
N ARG A 11 -0.83 20.05 6.58
CA ARG A 11 -0.79 18.67 7.12
C ARG A 11 -2.14 17.95 6.98
N GLY A 12 -3.26 18.66 7.09
CA GLY A 12 -4.60 18.07 6.94
C GLY A 12 -4.89 17.61 5.52
N ALA A 13 -4.49 18.42 4.52
CA ALA A 13 -4.68 18.11 3.10
C ALA A 13 -3.74 16.99 2.61
N PHE A 14 -2.53 16.88 3.19
CA PHE A 14 -1.63 15.75 2.89
C PHE A 14 -2.20 14.40 3.35
N GLN A 15 -2.95 14.37 4.46
CA GLN A 15 -3.61 13.15 4.94
C GLN A 15 -4.69 12.69 3.94
N CYS A 16 -5.48 13.61 3.38
CA CYS A 16 -6.46 13.34 2.30
C CYS A 16 -5.78 12.76 1.06
N LEU A 17 -4.66 13.36 0.67
CA LEU A 17 -3.92 12.94 -0.50
C LEU A 17 -3.32 11.55 -0.31
N ARG A 18 -2.77 11.23 0.86
CA ARG A 18 -2.25 9.88 1.15
C ARG A 18 -3.34 8.81 1.03
N SER A 19 -4.58 9.17 1.33
CA SER A 19 -5.76 8.32 1.17
C SER A 19 -6.18 8.15 -0.30
N PHE A 20 -6.14 9.23 -1.10
CA PHE A 20 -6.54 9.23 -2.52
C PHE A 20 -5.46 8.69 -3.45
N VAL A 21 -4.19 9.03 -3.19
CA VAL A 21 -3.03 8.67 -4.00
C VAL A 21 -2.56 7.24 -3.72
N LYS A 22 -2.96 6.62 -2.61
CA LYS A 22 -2.83 5.16 -2.40
C LYS A 22 -3.52 4.34 -3.47
N GLU A 23 -4.61 4.87 -4.03
CA GLU A 23 -5.38 4.21 -5.10
C GLU A 23 -4.76 4.46 -6.49
N LEU A 24 -3.87 5.45 -6.61
CA LEU A 24 -3.23 5.87 -7.86
C LEU A 24 -1.76 5.44 -8.01
N ILE A 25 -1.01 5.24 -6.92
CA ILE A 25 0.40 4.81 -6.97
C ILE A 25 0.47 3.28 -7.05
N LEU A 26 0.16 2.78 -8.24
CA LEU A 26 0.42 1.41 -8.67
C LEU A 26 1.46 1.44 -9.78
N CYS A 27 2.74 1.30 -9.42
CA CYS A 27 3.72 0.50 -10.16
C CYS A 27 5.13 0.59 -9.57
N GLN A 28 5.69 -0.56 -9.18
CA GLN A 28 7.12 -0.87 -9.36
C GLN A 28 8.19 0.10 -8.78
N ARG A 29 7.89 0.98 -7.81
CA ARG A 29 8.78 2.10 -7.38
C ARG A 29 9.06 3.13 -8.49
N ALA A 30 8.27 3.12 -9.57
CA ALA A 30 8.44 4.03 -10.70
C ALA A 30 8.03 5.46 -10.35
N ILE A 31 7.12 5.63 -9.38
CA ILE A 31 6.67 6.92 -8.85
C ILE A 31 6.63 6.82 -7.33
N SER A 32 7.20 7.80 -6.63
CA SER A 32 7.25 7.88 -5.18
C SER A 32 6.77 9.25 -4.70
N LEU A 33 6.04 9.25 -3.60
CA LEU A 33 5.50 10.46 -2.98
C LEU A 33 5.90 10.49 -1.50
N GLN A 34 6.63 11.54 -1.10
CA GLN A 34 7.13 11.71 0.26
C GLN A 34 6.63 13.03 0.85
N TRP A 35 6.38 13.03 2.16
CA TRP A 35 6.00 14.23 2.89
C TRP A 35 7.00 14.58 3.96
N CYS A 36 7.50 15.81 3.87
CA CYS A 36 8.32 16.43 4.88
C CYS A 36 7.44 17.35 5.72
N SER A 37 7.00 16.85 6.89
CA SER A 37 6.12 17.62 7.79
C SER A 37 6.77 18.85 8.41
N LEU A 38 8.11 18.88 8.49
CA LEU A 38 8.86 20.01 9.07
C LEU A 38 8.86 21.22 8.13
N ALA A 39 8.94 20.98 6.82
CA ALA A 39 8.97 22.03 5.80
C ALA A 39 7.60 22.24 5.13
N SER A 40 6.61 21.42 5.49
CA SER A 40 5.32 21.39 4.81
C SER A 40 5.49 21.13 3.30
N ILE A 41 6.40 20.22 2.91
CA ILE A 41 6.73 19.94 1.50
C ILE A 41 6.31 18.52 1.14
N CYS A 42 5.63 18.39 0.01
CA CYS A 42 5.40 17.14 -0.69
C CYS A 42 6.43 16.99 -1.81
N VAL A 43 7.11 15.85 -1.87
CA VAL A 43 8.11 15.50 -2.87
C VAL A 43 7.56 14.38 -3.73
N LEU A 44 7.32 14.67 -5.01
CA LEU A 44 6.99 13.66 -6.03
C LEU A 44 8.26 13.36 -6.84
N ASP A 45 8.63 12.09 -6.90
CA ASP A 45 9.83 11.61 -7.60
C ASP A 45 9.49 10.41 -8.48
N TRP A 46 9.94 10.40 -9.73
CA TRP A 46 9.67 9.32 -10.67
C TRP A 46 10.77 9.11 -11.72
N GLU A 47 10.83 7.89 -12.25
CA GLU A 47 11.66 7.55 -13.41
C GLU A 47 10.92 7.94 -14.69
N SER A 48 11.46 8.88 -15.45
CA SER A 48 10.77 9.39 -16.66
C SER A 48 10.71 8.35 -17.78
N ASN A 49 9.48 8.10 -18.22
CA ASN A 49 9.11 7.41 -19.46
C ASN A 49 7.64 7.76 -19.78
N PRO A 50 7.15 7.55 -21.01
CA PRO A 50 5.82 8.02 -21.43
C PRO A 50 4.66 7.59 -20.53
N VAL A 51 4.77 6.41 -19.91
CA VAL A 51 3.74 5.87 -19.02
C VAL A 51 3.84 6.52 -17.64
N ASN A 52 5.04 6.56 -17.07
CA ASN A 52 5.29 7.16 -15.76
C ASN A 52 5.03 8.68 -15.76
N ASP A 53 5.39 9.38 -16.84
CA ASP A 53 5.16 10.83 -16.97
C ASP A 53 3.65 11.13 -16.95
N MET A 54 2.84 10.34 -17.66
CA MET A 54 1.38 10.46 -17.63
C MET A 54 0.81 10.22 -16.22
N TYR A 55 1.32 9.22 -15.50
CA TYR A 55 0.91 8.96 -14.12
C TYR A 55 1.39 10.06 -13.15
N ALA A 56 2.61 10.57 -13.32
CA ALA A 56 3.15 11.66 -12.50
C ALA A 56 2.33 12.94 -12.68
N ASP A 57 1.96 13.28 -13.91
CA ASP A 57 1.06 14.39 -14.21
C ASP A 57 -0.31 14.21 -13.56
N ALA A 58 -0.88 13.00 -13.59
CA ALA A 58 -2.15 12.70 -12.95
C ALA A 58 -2.08 12.83 -11.42
N VAL A 59 -1.00 12.33 -10.79
CA VAL A 59 -0.76 12.48 -9.36
C VAL A 59 -0.60 13.96 -9.00
N LEU A 60 0.18 14.71 -9.77
CA LEU A 60 0.39 16.14 -9.58
C LEU A 60 -0.93 16.93 -9.72
N ALA A 61 -1.75 16.61 -10.71
CA ALA A 61 -3.05 17.25 -10.90
C ALA A 61 -3.99 16.97 -9.72
N ALA A 62 -4.04 15.72 -9.24
CA ALA A 62 -4.81 15.35 -8.05
C ALA A 62 -4.31 16.11 -6.81
N ILE A 63 -3.00 16.29 -6.69
CA ILE A 63 -2.36 17.06 -5.62
C ILE A 63 -2.85 18.50 -5.61
N LEU A 64 -2.66 19.20 -6.73
CA LEU A 64 -3.02 20.61 -6.87
C LEU A 64 -4.54 20.81 -6.72
N HIS A 65 -5.33 19.86 -7.22
CA HIS A 65 -6.79 19.90 -7.07
C HIS A 65 -7.21 19.79 -5.61
N ALA A 66 -6.64 18.85 -4.84
CA ALA A 66 -6.91 18.69 -3.42
C ALA A 66 -6.47 19.90 -2.59
N GLN A 67 -5.41 20.61 -3.00
CA GLN A 67 -5.00 21.88 -2.39
C GLN A 67 -6.01 23.00 -2.65
N THR A 68 -6.55 23.08 -3.87
CA THR A 68 -7.48 24.13 -4.29
C THR A 68 -8.90 23.88 -3.77
N ASN A 69 -9.29 22.61 -3.62
CA ASN A 69 -10.61 22.16 -3.19
C ASN A 69 -10.47 21.22 -1.99
N PRO A 70 -10.17 21.75 -0.78
CA PRO A 70 -9.98 20.92 0.39
C PRO A 70 -11.26 20.17 0.76
N ILE A 71 -11.18 18.84 0.80
CA ILE A 71 -12.28 17.99 1.27
C ILE A 71 -12.31 18.06 2.80
N PRO A 72 -13.45 18.42 3.43
CA PRO A 72 -13.56 18.41 4.88
C PRO A 72 -13.23 17.03 5.46
N GLU A 73 -12.46 16.98 6.55
CA GLU A 73 -11.95 15.74 7.15
C GLU A 73 -13.03 14.69 7.43
N LYS A 74 -14.26 15.15 7.78
CA LYS A 74 -15.42 14.28 8.02
C LYS A 74 -15.86 13.44 6.81
N TYR A 75 -15.46 13.82 5.60
CA TYR A 75 -15.75 13.08 4.36
C TYR A 75 -14.60 12.16 3.94
N LEU A 76 -13.47 12.19 4.65
CA LEU A 76 -12.36 11.29 4.38
C LEU A 76 -12.63 9.92 5.01
N PRO A 77 -12.21 8.84 4.33
CA PRO A 77 -12.21 7.52 4.93
C PRO A 77 -11.31 7.53 6.17
N LYS A 78 -11.83 7.00 7.28
CA LYS A 78 -11.02 6.80 8.49
C LYS A 78 -9.93 5.77 8.19
N VAL A 79 -8.78 5.88 8.87
CA VAL A 79 -7.70 4.90 8.67
C VAL A 79 -8.18 3.47 9.00
N GLU A 80 -9.10 3.32 9.94
CA GLU A 80 -9.69 2.01 10.27
C GLU A 80 -10.58 1.42 9.16
N SER A 81 -10.99 2.22 8.17
CA SER A 81 -11.78 1.76 7.03
C SER A 81 -10.95 1.11 5.92
N TYR A 82 -9.61 1.23 5.97
CA TYR A 82 -8.74 0.53 5.03
C TYR A 82 -8.71 -0.97 5.37
N PRO A 83 -8.78 -1.85 4.36
CA PRO A 83 -8.65 -3.27 4.58
C PRO A 83 -7.29 -3.57 5.20
N LYS A 84 -7.27 -4.49 6.16
CA LYS A 84 -6.02 -5.04 6.67
C LYS A 84 -5.28 -5.74 5.54
N ILE A 85 -3.96 -5.85 5.67
CA ILE A 85 -3.14 -6.53 4.65
C ILE A 85 -3.59 -7.96 4.40
N GLU A 86 -4.03 -8.67 5.44
CA GLU A 86 -4.58 -10.01 5.33
C GLU A 86 -5.83 -10.06 4.44
N ASP A 87 -6.75 -9.11 4.62
CA ASP A 87 -8.02 -9.07 3.88
C ASP A 87 -7.78 -8.64 2.43
N ALA A 88 -6.93 -7.64 2.22
CA ALA A 88 -6.54 -7.21 0.88
C ALA A 88 -5.81 -8.32 0.11
N LEU A 89 -4.96 -9.11 0.80
CA LEU A 89 -4.23 -10.22 0.21
C LEU A 89 -5.17 -11.37 -0.15
N LEU A 90 -6.10 -11.69 0.76
CA LEU A 90 -7.13 -12.68 0.52
C LEU A 90 -7.96 -12.33 -0.73
N THR A 91 -8.41 -11.08 -0.85
CA THR A 91 -9.15 -10.61 -2.03
C THR A 91 -8.31 -10.70 -3.30
N ALA A 92 -7.06 -10.20 -3.30
CA ALA A 92 -6.20 -10.23 -4.48
C ALA A 92 -5.90 -11.67 -4.95
N VAL A 93 -5.70 -12.60 -4.02
CA VAL A 93 -5.42 -14.01 -4.35
C VAL A 93 -6.69 -14.69 -4.87
N LYS A 94 -7.87 -14.39 -4.34
CA LYS A 94 -9.16 -14.86 -4.85
C LYS A 94 -9.45 -14.38 -6.27
N GLU A 95 -9.14 -13.12 -6.58
CA GLU A 95 -9.31 -12.59 -7.94
C GLU A 95 -8.44 -13.32 -8.97
N VAL A 96 -7.25 -13.77 -8.57
CA VAL A 96 -6.31 -14.46 -9.46
C VAL A 96 -6.55 -15.96 -9.53
N CYS A 97 -6.85 -16.60 -8.40
CA CYS A 97 -6.93 -18.08 -8.29
C CYS A 97 -8.37 -18.60 -8.29
N GLY A 98 -9.36 -17.73 -8.13
CA GLY A 98 -10.77 -18.09 -7.96
C GLY A 98 -11.20 -18.17 -6.50
N ASP A 99 -12.45 -17.79 -6.23
CA ASP A 99 -12.99 -17.69 -4.87
C ASP A 99 -13.01 -19.02 -4.10
N GLU A 100 -13.30 -20.13 -4.79
CA GLU A 100 -13.39 -21.48 -4.22
C GLU A 100 -12.02 -22.10 -3.95
N ALA A 101 -10.97 -21.61 -4.64
CA ALA A 101 -9.61 -22.11 -4.51
C ALA A 101 -8.88 -21.54 -3.29
N VAL A 102 -9.44 -20.54 -2.61
CA VAL A 102 -8.74 -19.76 -1.60
C VAL A 102 -9.52 -19.74 -0.29
N THR A 103 -8.90 -20.26 0.76
CA THR A 103 -9.47 -20.33 2.11
C THR A 103 -8.51 -19.77 3.14
N ARG A 104 -9.01 -19.40 4.32
CA ARG A 104 -8.13 -19.16 5.47
C ARG A 104 -7.62 -20.49 5.98
N ASP A 105 -6.35 -20.55 6.37
CA ASP A 105 -5.79 -21.78 6.91
C ASP A 105 -6.54 -22.18 8.20
N PRO A 106 -6.92 -23.46 8.36
CA PRO A 106 -7.68 -23.92 9.51
C PRO A 106 -6.88 -23.89 10.81
N THR A 107 -5.55 -23.99 10.73
CA THR A 107 -4.63 -23.97 11.86
C THR A 107 -4.25 -22.53 12.22
N ASP A 108 -3.98 -21.71 11.21
CA ASP A 108 -3.66 -20.29 11.37
C ASP A 108 -4.61 -19.41 10.57
N ARG A 109 -5.60 -18.81 11.24
CA ARG A 109 -6.61 -17.95 10.59
C ARG A 109 -6.05 -16.68 9.94
N THR A 110 -4.78 -16.37 10.18
CA THR A 110 -4.06 -15.25 9.55
C THR A 110 -3.30 -15.66 8.29
N ALA A 111 -3.09 -16.96 8.08
CA ALA A 111 -2.52 -17.52 6.86
C ALA A 111 -3.61 -17.83 5.82
N ILE A 112 -3.21 -17.76 4.55
CA ILE A 112 -4.10 -18.01 3.41
C ILE A 112 -3.66 -19.32 2.74
N ARG A 113 -4.60 -20.25 2.61
CA ARG A 113 -4.40 -21.52 1.91
C ARG A 113 -5.00 -21.41 0.50
N VAL A 114 -4.23 -21.80 -0.50
CA VAL A 114 -4.61 -21.79 -1.91
C VAL A 114 -4.49 -23.21 -2.46
N GLU A 115 -5.54 -23.70 -3.11
CA GLU A 115 -5.58 -25.03 -3.74
C GLU A 115 -6.01 -24.90 -5.19
N VAL A 116 -5.06 -25.13 -6.11
CA VAL A 116 -5.27 -25.02 -7.56
C VAL A 116 -4.64 -26.25 -8.23
N ASP A 117 -5.41 -26.96 -9.05
CA ASP A 117 -4.94 -28.15 -9.78
C ASP A 117 -4.24 -29.19 -8.88
N GLU A 118 -4.85 -29.53 -7.74
CA GLU A 118 -4.33 -30.46 -6.72
C GLU A 118 -3.03 -29.99 -6.02
N LYS A 119 -2.55 -28.77 -6.31
CA LYS A 119 -1.40 -28.16 -5.66
C LYS A 119 -1.85 -27.25 -4.55
N VAL A 120 -1.21 -27.39 -3.40
CA VAL A 120 -1.49 -26.60 -2.21
C VAL A 120 -0.36 -25.60 -2.00
N ALA A 121 -0.73 -24.35 -1.73
CA ALA A 121 0.16 -23.31 -1.28
C ALA A 121 -0.37 -22.68 0.01
N VAL A 122 0.54 -22.26 0.88
CA VAL A 122 0.22 -21.53 2.11
C VAL A 122 1.00 -20.22 2.12
N ILE A 123 0.27 -19.12 2.26
CA ILE A 123 0.82 -17.77 2.38
C ILE A 123 0.76 -17.38 3.85
N SER A 124 1.91 -17.02 4.43
CA SER A 124 2.01 -16.61 5.83
C SER A 124 1.23 -15.33 6.11
N ALA A 125 0.95 -15.07 7.39
CA ALA A 125 0.40 -13.80 7.86
C ALA A 125 1.13 -12.60 7.24
N GLY A 126 0.38 -11.66 6.67
CA GLY A 126 0.92 -10.45 6.02
C GLY A 126 1.67 -10.68 4.70
N GLY A 127 1.70 -11.91 4.15
CA GLY A 127 2.28 -12.20 2.84
C GLY A 127 3.81 -12.28 2.79
N ALA A 128 4.49 -12.45 3.94
CA ALA A 128 5.96 -12.44 4.00
C ALA A 128 6.61 -13.68 3.36
N GLN A 129 5.97 -14.84 3.47
CA GLN A 129 6.45 -16.09 2.90
C GLN A 129 5.32 -16.83 2.18
N VAL A 130 5.67 -17.49 1.09
CA VAL A 130 4.79 -18.45 0.39
C VAL A 130 5.46 -19.81 0.41
N ASP A 131 4.79 -20.79 1.00
CA ASP A 131 5.19 -22.19 1.00
C ASP A 131 4.37 -22.96 -0.03
N CYS A 132 5.05 -23.56 -1.02
CA CYS A 132 4.43 -24.33 -2.10
C CYS A 132 5.50 -25.10 -2.87
N ASP A 133 5.18 -26.36 -3.19
CA ASP A 133 6.05 -27.23 -4.00
C ASP A 133 6.08 -26.85 -5.48
N ASP A 134 5.01 -26.24 -5.98
CA ASP A 134 4.93 -25.82 -7.38
C ASP A 134 5.62 -24.46 -7.60
N PRO A 135 6.65 -24.40 -8.45
CA PRO A 135 7.44 -23.19 -8.63
C PRO A 135 6.66 -22.06 -9.31
N LEU A 136 5.68 -22.37 -10.16
CA LEU A 136 4.89 -21.36 -10.89
C LEU A 136 3.88 -20.71 -9.95
N LEU A 137 3.12 -21.51 -9.20
CA LEU A 137 2.17 -21.05 -8.20
C LEU A 137 2.90 -20.27 -7.09
N ARG A 138 4.04 -20.78 -6.61
CA ARG A 138 4.88 -20.07 -5.64
C ARG A 138 5.30 -18.70 -6.16
N HIS A 139 5.77 -18.62 -7.41
CA HIS A 139 6.22 -17.36 -8.00
C HIS A 139 5.06 -16.36 -8.18
N LEU A 140 3.91 -16.83 -8.64
CA LEU A 140 2.69 -16.04 -8.79
C LEU A 140 2.26 -15.43 -7.46
N LEU A 141 2.06 -16.27 -6.44
CA LEU A 141 1.61 -15.84 -5.12
C LEU A 141 2.64 -14.93 -4.43
N SER A 142 3.94 -15.23 -4.55
CA SER A 142 5.00 -14.36 -4.01
C SER A 142 5.00 -12.99 -4.69
N THR A 143 4.70 -12.94 -5.99
CA THR A 143 4.61 -11.68 -6.73
C THR A 143 3.41 -10.85 -6.27
N ILE A 144 2.25 -11.48 -6.05
CA ILE A 144 1.05 -10.80 -5.55
C ILE A 144 1.31 -10.25 -4.15
N SER A 145 1.77 -11.09 -3.21
CA SER A 145 2.09 -10.68 -1.84
C SER A 145 3.12 -9.56 -1.80
N GLY A 146 4.21 -9.69 -2.56
CA GLY A 146 5.27 -8.70 -2.60
C GLY A 146 4.87 -7.37 -3.27
N LYS A 147 3.90 -7.38 -4.20
CA LYS A 147 3.33 -6.15 -4.76
C LYS A 147 2.38 -5.50 -3.74
N LEU A 148 1.50 -6.28 -3.13
CA LEU A 148 0.50 -5.76 -2.20
C LEU A 148 1.10 -5.18 -0.92
N GLN A 149 2.15 -5.79 -0.38
CA GLN A 149 2.92 -5.24 0.74
C GLN A 149 3.45 -3.82 0.47
N ARG A 150 3.66 -3.47 -0.80
CA ARG A 150 4.09 -2.11 -1.20
C ARG A 150 2.92 -1.14 -1.38
N CYS A 151 1.70 -1.64 -1.49
CA CYS A 151 0.49 -0.83 -1.70
C CYS A 151 -0.15 -0.39 -0.39
N ILE A 152 0.10 -1.11 0.71
CA ILE A 152 -0.54 -0.86 1.99
C ILE A 152 0.35 0.06 2.83
N ALA A 153 -0.24 1.05 3.50
CA ALA A 153 0.55 1.94 4.35
C ALA A 153 1.29 1.12 5.41
N PRO A 154 2.51 1.54 5.79
CA PRO A 154 3.15 0.98 6.96
C PRO A 154 2.19 1.14 8.15
N GLU A 155 1.91 0.05 8.84
CA GLU A 155 1.21 0.10 10.11
C GLU A 155 1.96 1.07 11.03
N LYS A 156 1.21 1.89 11.76
CA LYS A 156 1.80 2.75 12.80
C LYS A 156 2.57 1.81 13.73
N PRO A 157 3.88 1.99 13.97
CA PRO A 157 4.61 1.10 14.85
C PRO A 157 3.93 1.12 16.21
N THR A 158 3.32 -0.01 16.57
CA THR A 158 2.63 -0.19 17.84
C THR A 158 3.70 -0.32 18.92
N GLY A 159 3.99 0.77 19.62
CA GLY A 159 4.70 0.80 20.90
C GLY A 159 6.22 0.59 20.83
N LEU A 160 6.96 1.70 20.87
CA LEU A 160 8.22 1.75 21.61
C LEU A 160 8.03 2.75 22.74
N ASN A 161 8.03 2.19 23.96
CA ASN A 161 7.98 2.79 25.29
C ASN A 161 8.02 4.31 25.39
N ALA A 162 7.03 4.87 26.07
CA ALA A 162 7.13 6.15 26.74
C ALA A 162 8.40 6.16 27.61
N MET A 163 9.45 6.83 27.17
CA MET A 163 10.49 7.32 28.07
C MET A 163 9.99 8.64 28.64
N GLU A 164 9.35 8.53 29.80
CA GLU A 164 9.15 9.61 30.75
C GLU A 164 10.54 10.18 31.08
N VAL A 165 10.81 11.41 30.63
CA VAL A 165 12.02 12.13 31.03
C VAL A 165 11.70 12.75 32.40
N ASP A 166 12.21 12.12 33.44
CA ASP A 166 12.30 12.66 34.80
C ASP A 166 13.15 13.95 34.75
N GLU A 167 12.49 15.10 34.90
CA GLU A 167 13.18 16.37 35.16
C GLU A 167 13.69 16.37 36.61
N LYS A 168 15.01 16.48 36.76
CA LYS A 168 15.67 16.92 38.00
C LYS A 168 16.46 18.19 37.77
#